data_AF-A0A4R4R8C9-F1
#
_entry.id   AF-A0A4R4R8C9-F1
#
_cell.length_a   1.000
_cell.length_b   1.000
_cell.length_c   1.000
_cell.angle_alpha   90.00
_cell.angle_beta   90.00
_cell.angle_gamma   90.00
#
_symmetry.space_group_name_H-M   'P 1'
#
loop_
_entity.id
_entity.type
_entity.pdbx_description
1 polymer ?
#
loop_
_entity_poly.entity_id
_entity_poly.type
_entity_poly.pdbx_seq_one_letter_code
_entity_poly.pdbx_strand_id
1 'polypeptide(L)' 'MAPMAAPKKYDVEFRDRAVRMYRDRLAEGNDSKLGARRHVGSLLDLNPATLRNWVEEAERGRGDWCGGGAAGGGV' A
#
# COMPACT_ATOMS: atom_id res chain seq x y z
N MET A 1 4.56 21.06 16.66
CA MET A 1 4.58 19.76 17.35
C MET A 1 3.76 18.77 16.53
N ALA A 2 4.41 17.98 15.68
CA ALA A 2 3.86 16.74 15.13
C ALA A 2 5.05 15.77 15.13
N PRO A 3 4.97 14.60 15.78
CA PRO A 3 6.13 13.73 15.92
C PRO A 3 6.58 13.24 14.54
N MET A 4 7.85 13.47 14.22
CA MET A 4 8.57 12.82 13.13
C MET A 4 8.15 11.35 13.09
N ALA A 5 7.45 10.95 12.02
CA ALA A 5 6.99 9.58 11.89
C ALA A 5 8.20 8.65 11.98
N ALA A 6 8.16 7.79 13.00
CA ALA A 6 9.21 6.89 13.45
C ALA A 6 9.99 6.19 12.32
N PRO A 7 11.24 5.75 12.56
CA PRO A 7 12.02 4.95 11.62
C PRO A 7 11.32 3.61 11.38
N LYS A 8 10.36 3.60 10.47
CA LYS A 8 9.57 2.44 10.12
C LYS A 8 10.43 1.66 9.13
N LYS A 9 10.68 0.39 9.43
CA LYS A 9 11.36 -0.59 8.58
C LYS A 9 10.86 -0.63 7.11
N TYR A 10 9.73 0.00 6.82
CA TYR A 10 9.16 0.19 5.49
C TYR A 10 8.77 1.66 5.33
N ASP A 11 9.35 2.30 4.32
CA ASP A 11 9.02 3.67 3.96
C ASP A 11 7.55 3.78 3.54
N VAL A 12 6.99 4.97 3.68
CA VAL A 12 5.60 5.21 3.32
C VAL A 12 5.37 5.07 1.81
N GLU A 13 6.38 5.41 1.01
CA GLU A 13 6.38 5.17 -0.44
C GLU A 13 6.31 3.68 -0.76
N PHE A 14 7.02 2.84 0.00
CA PHE A 14 7.01 1.39 -0.18
C PHE A 14 5.63 0.81 0.14
N ARG A 15 5.00 1.31 1.21
CA ARG A 15 3.65 0.91 1.59
C ARG A 15 2.61 1.30 0.53
N ASP A 16 2.67 2.53 0.02
CA ASP A 16 1.77 2.98 -1.05
C ASP A 16 1.93 2.11 -2.31
N ARG A 17 3.18 1.88 -2.73
CA ARG A 17 3.51 1.00 -3.85
C ARG A 17 2.93 -0.40 -3.67
N ALA A 18 3.08 -1.00 -2.49
CA ALA A 18 2.55 -2.34 -2.19
C ALA A 18 1.02 -2.39 -2.27
N VAL A 19 0.33 -1.39 -1.70
CA VAL A 19 -1.13 -1.28 -1.72
C VAL A 19 -1.62 -1.07 -3.16
N ARG A 20 -0.93 -0.25 -3.95
CA ARG A 20 -1.26 0.03 -5.35
C ARG A 20 -1.08 -1.21 -6.23
N MET A 21 0.01 -1.97 -6.07
CA MET A 21 0.20 -3.26 -6.76
C MET A 21 -0.88 -4.29 -6.41
N TYR A 22 -1.34 -4.32 -5.16
CA TYR A 22 -2.45 -5.20 -4.76
C TYR A 22 -3.78 -4.80 -5.40
N ARG A 23 -4.08 -3.49 -5.48
CA ARG A 23 -5.30 -2.98 -6.12
C ARG A 23 -5.29 -3.21 -7.64
N ASP A 24 -4.15 -3.00 -8.27
CA ASP A 24 -3.93 -3.26 -9.69
C ASP A 24 -4.23 -4.72 -10.04
N ARG A 25 -3.65 -5.67 -9.30
CA ARG A 25 -3.97 -7.10 -9.44
C ARG A 25 -5.44 -7.46 -9.21
N LEU A 26 -6.10 -6.77 -8.28
CA LEU A 26 -7.53 -6.96 -8.08
C LEU A 26 -8.36 -6.42 -9.25
N ALA A 27 -7.92 -5.31 -9.85
CA ALA A 27 -8.58 -4.69 -11.00
C ALA A 27 -8.38 -5.50 -12.29
N GLU A 28 -7.23 -6.15 -12.46
CA GLU A 28 -6.98 -7.09 -13.55
C GLU A 28 -7.91 -8.33 -13.51
N GLY A 29 -8.59 -8.58 -12.38
CA GLY A 29 -9.66 -9.58 -12.29
C GLY A 29 -9.22 -11.04 -12.38
N ASN A 30 -7.94 -11.31 -12.62
CA ASN A 30 -7.38 -12.65 -12.79
C ASN A 30 -7.08 -13.35 -11.44
N ASP A 31 -7.00 -12.59 -10.35
CA ASP A 31 -6.59 -13.10 -9.04
C ASP A 31 -7.64 -12.87 -7.95
N SER A 32 -7.88 -13.90 -7.13
CA SER A 32 -8.65 -13.77 -5.89
C SER A 32 -7.93 -12.85 -4.89
N LYS A 33 -8.67 -12.16 -4.01
CA LYS A 33 -8.11 -11.31 -2.93
C LYS A 33 -6.97 -11.98 -2.16
N LEU A 34 -7.04 -13.29 -1.93
CA LEU A 34 -6.00 -14.05 -1.25
C LEU A 34 -4.77 -14.31 -2.14
N GLY A 35 -4.98 -14.62 -3.42
CA GLY A 35 -3.92 -14.82 -4.43
C GLY A 35 -3.12 -13.54 -4.67
N ALA A 36 -3.82 -12.42 -4.86
CA ALA A 36 -3.21 -11.11 -4.98
C ALA A 36 -2.36 -10.74 -3.74
N ARG A 37 -2.84 -11.01 -2.52
CA ARG A 37 -2.06 -10.77 -1.28
C ARG A 37 -0.81 -11.63 -1.21
N ARG A 38 -0.93 -12.93 -1.51
CA ARG A 38 0.21 -13.86 -1.49
C ARG A 38 1.25 -13.51 -2.54
N HIS A 39 0.83 -13.15 -3.75
CA HIS A 39 1.73 -12.81 -4.81
C HIS A 39 2.48 -11.51 -4.53
N VAL A 40 1.76 -10.44 -4.18
CA VAL A 40 2.38 -9.15 -3.82
C VAL A 40 3.27 -9.29 -2.58
N GLY A 41 2.84 -10.08 -1.58
CA GLY A 41 3.68 -10.43 -0.44
C GLY A 41 4.96 -11.16 -0.82
N SER A 42 4.88 -12.16 -1.70
CA SER A 42 6.06 -12.89 -2.18
C SER A 42 7.00 -12.02 -3.03
N LEU A 43 6.46 -11.08 -3.81
CA LEU A 43 7.26 -10.17 -4.65
C LEU A 43 8.06 -9.15 -3.82
N LEU A 44 7.48 -8.70 -2.71
CA LEU A 44 8.03 -7.64 -1.87
C LEU A 44 8.69 -8.18 -0.59
N ASP A 45 8.82 -9.52 -0.47
CA ASP A 45 9.22 -10.23 0.75
C ASP A 45 8.46 -9.73 2.01
N LEU A 46 7.15 -9.56 1.84
CA LEU A 46 6.26 -9.00 2.83
C LEU A 46 5.22 -10.02 3.27
N ASN A 47 4.97 -10.07 4.58
CA ASN A 47 3.91 -10.92 5.13
C ASN A 47 2.53 -10.46 4.58
N PRO A 48 1.71 -11.37 4.02
CA PRO A 48 0.38 -11.03 3.52
C PRO A 48 -0.54 -10.43 4.60
N ALA A 49 -0.30 -10.73 5.88
CA ALA A 49 -1.00 -10.10 7.01
C ALA A 49 -0.66 -8.60 7.13
N THR A 50 0.60 -8.23 6.90
CA THR A 50 1.06 -6.83 6.89
C THR A 50 0.42 -6.06 5.73
N LEU A 51 0.40 -6.65 4.53
CA LEU A 51 -0.26 -6.06 3.35
C LEU A 51 -1.76 -5.86 3.61
N ARG A 52 -2.42 -6.84 4.23
CA ARG A 52 -3.83 -6.71 4.61
C ARG A 52 -4.04 -5.54 5.55
N ASN A 53 -3.24 -5.43 6.61
CA ASN A 53 -3.31 -4.32 7.54
C ASN A 53 -3.15 -2.99 6.79
N TRP A 54 -2.18 -2.88 5.89
CA TRP A 54 -1.97 -1.66 5.11
C TRP A 54 -3.11 -1.30 4.18
N VAL A 55 -3.73 -2.29 3.52
CA VAL A 55 -4.91 -2.08 2.68
C VAL A 55 -6.11 -1.66 3.52
N GLU A 56 -6.37 -2.32 4.65
CA GLU A 56 -7.46 -1.94 5.56
C GLU A 56 -7.28 -0.52 6.10
N GLU A 57 -6.07 -0.17 6.50
CA GLU A 57 -5.71 1.18 6.95
C GLU A 57 -5.79 2.23 5.83
N ALA A 58 -5.44 1.88 4.59
CA ALA A 58 -5.62 2.74 3.42
C ALA A 58 -7.10 2.95 3.07
N GLU A 59 -7.94 1.93 3.24
CA GLU A 59 -9.39 2.02 3.05
C GLU A 59 -10.07 2.80 4.19
N ARG A 60 -9.61 2.63 5.44
CA ARG A 60 -10.09 3.41 6.60
C ARG A 60 -9.68 4.88 6.56
N GLY A 61 -8.51 5.20 6.00
CA GLY A 61 -7.93 6.55 5.99
C GLY A 61 -7.85 7.25 4.63
N ARG A 62 -8.43 6.68 3.56
CA ARG A 62 -8.42 7.12 2.14
C ARG A 62 -7.33 8.16 1.77
N GLY A 63 -6.06 7.74 1.78
CA GLY A 63 -4.95 8.46 1.11
C GLY A 63 -4.03 9.32 2.00
N ASP A 64 -4.33 9.52 3.28
CA ASP A 64 -3.52 10.38 4.16
C ASP A 64 -2.13 9.79 4.53
N TRP A 65 -1.79 8.61 4.01
CA TRP A 65 -0.45 8.07 4.17
C TRP A 65 0.59 8.84 3.34
N CYS A 66 0.21 9.79 2.48
CA CYS A 66 1.16 10.61 1.73
C CYS A 66 1.67 11.81 2.54
N GLY A 67 2.61 11.57 3.46
CA GLY A 67 3.40 12.62 4.09
C GLY A 67 4.50 13.14 3.16
N GLY A 68 4.15 13.90 2.12
CA GLY A 68 5.09 14.56 1.22
C GLY A 68 4.52 14.78 -0.18
N GLY A 69 4.15 16.02 -0.51
CA GLY A 69 3.31 16.33 -1.67
C GLY A 69 3.93 16.11 -3.06
N ALA A 70 3.05 15.86 -4.03
CA ALA A 70 3.18 16.39 -5.38
C ALA A 70 1.79 16.55 -6.01
N ALA A 71 1.46 17.78 -6.38
CA ALA A 71 0.43 18.11 -7.34
C ALA A 71 0.89 17.79 -8.78
N GLY A 72 -0.05 17.48 -9.66
CA GLY A 72 0.08 17.52 -11.13
C GLY A 72 -0.12 16.15 -11.80
N GLY A 73 -0.93 15.96 -12.84
CA GLY A 73 -1.91 16.78 -13.56
C GLY A 73 -3.11 15.85 -13.91
N GLY A 74 -4.29 16.34 -14.28
CA GLY A 74 -4.51 17.36 -15.27
C GLY A 74 -4.39 16.76 -16.68
N VAL A 75 -5.41 16.01 -17.11
CA VAL A 75 -6.02 16.07 -18.47
C VAL A 75 -7.51 15.80 -18.35
#